data_AF-A0A314UTW4-F1
#
_entry.id   AF-A0A314UTW4-F1
#
_cell.length_a   1.000
_cell.length_b   1.000
_cell.length_c   1.000
_cell.angle_alpha   90.00
_cell.angle_beta   90.00
_cell.angle_gamma   90.00
#
_symmetry.space_group_name_H-M   'P 1'
#
loop_
_entity.id
_entity.type
_entity.pdbx_description
1 polymer ?
#
loop_
_entity_poly.entity_id
_entity_poly.type
_entity_poly.pdbx_seq_one_letter_code
_entity_poly.pdbx_strand_id
1 'polypeptide(L)'
;MANPNSLPLHERFEHKNTLHKVMEFIILFLLLSLLVYRLLSFNNNGFTWLIAFLCELSFTFNWIITINNKWNIVEHKTYPDRLLQRYFSNNNTMFSGDKSNEFKREWKTLKDEYEQLSRKVEDAVRKSIPFDLSGDFAVFSDIEGNNHPTIIKVVWENKVGASNGLPHLVYISREKRPKHPHHSKAGAMNVLTRVSGLMTNAPFMLNVDCDMLVNNPNMMFHAMCMLLGSKNETENAFVQFPQIFYDGLKDDPFGNQMIVLWKVHAN
;
A
#
# COMPACT_ATOMS: atom_id res chain seq x y z
N MET A 1 -22.58 -12.13 1.66
CA MET A 1 -23.58 -12.47 0.61
C MET A 1 -24.39 -11.25 0.19
N ALA A 2 -24.22 -10.78 -1.05
CA ALA A 2 -24.88 -9.57 -1.56
C ALA A 2 -26.38 -9.81 -1.81
N ASN A 3 -27.24 -8.90 -1.31
CA ASN A 3 -28.66 -8.87 -1.62
C ASN A 3 -28.83 -8.51 -3.12
N PRO A 4 -29.54 -9.32 -3.94
CA PRO A 4 -29.66 -9.11 -5.38
C PRO A 4 -30.32 -7.78 -5.79
N ASN A 5 -31.02 -7.10 -4.86
CA ASN A 5 -31.67 -5.81 -5.11
C ASN A 5 -30.83 -4.59 -4.70
N SER A 6 -29.56 -4.79 -4.31
CA SER A 6 -28.71 -3.70 -3.82
C SER A 6 -27.73 -3.21 -4.89
N LEU A 7 -27.58 -1.89 -5.03
CA LEU A 7 -26.66 -1.26 -5.99
C LEU A 7 -25.22 -1.79 -5.83
N PRO A 8 -24.42 -1.92 -6.91
CA PRO A 8 -23.06 -2.44 -6.81
C PRO A 8 -22.16 -1.52 -5.96
N LEU A 9 -21.25 -2.11 -5.19
CA LEU A 9 -20.28 -1.39 -4.36
C LEU A 9 -19.05 -0.91 -5.15
N HIS A 10 -18.76 -1.58 -6.27
CA HIS A 10 -17.76 -1.14 -7.23
C HIS A 10 -18.19 -1.55 -8.65
N GLU A 11 -17.67 -0.84 -9.65
CA GLU A 11 -17.92 -1.09 -11.07
C GLU A 11 -16.58 -1.15 -11.82
N ARG A 12 -16.53 -2.05 -12.81
CA ARG A 12 -15.35 -2.30 -13.65
C ARG A 12 -15.57 -1.68 -15.03
N PHE A 13 -14.68 -0.80 -15.45
CA PHE A 13 -14.72 -0.12 -16.75
C PHE A 13 -13.53 -0.56 -17.60
N GLU A 14 -13.79 -1.02 -18.83
CA GLU A 14 -12.72 -1.40 -19.76
C GLU A 14 -12.43 -0.24 -20.71
N HIS A 15 -11.17 0.19 -20.77
CA HIS A 15 -10.76 1.28 -21.66
C HIS A 15 -10.34 0.73 -23.03
N LYS A 16 -11.15 0.98 -24.07
CA LYS A 16 -10.84 0.54 -25.43
C LYS A 16 -9.94 1.54 -26.13
N ASN A 17 -8.63 1.29 -26.13
CA ASN A 17 -7.66 2.11 -26.88
C ASN A 17 -7.21 1.43 -28.18
N THR A 18 -8.09 1.43 -29.19
CA THR A 18 -7.83 0.75 -30.47
C THR A 18 -6.62 1.32 -31.21
N LEU A 19 -6.45 2.64 -31.23
CA LEU A 19 -5.32 3.29 -31.90
C LEU A 19 -3.98 2.87 -31.28
N HIS A 20 -3.88 2.87 -29.96
CA HIS A 20 -2.69 2.41 -29.26
C HIS A 20 -2.38 0.95 -29.61
N LYS A 21 -3.38 0.06 -29.60
CA LYS A 21 -3.19 -1.36 -29.98
C LYS A 21 -2.68 -1.53 -31.41
N VAL A 22 -3.19 -0.74 -32.36
CA VAL A 22 -2.72 -0.77 -33.75
C VAL A 22 -1.26 -0.33 -33.84
N MET A 23 -0.89 0.76 -33.15
CA MET A 23 0.51 1.23 -33.11
C MET A 23 1.46 0.18 -32.53
N GLU A 24 1.07 -0.48 -31.42
CA GLU A 24 1.86 -1.56 -30.81
C GLU A 24 2.07 -2.74 -31.78
N PHE A 25 1.04 -3.12 -32.55
CA PHE A 25 1.18 -4.15 -33.58
C PHE A 25 2.09 -3.74 -34.74
N ILE A 26 2.02 -2.48 -35.18
CA ILE A 26 2.92 -1.95 -36.22
C ILE A 26 4.37 -2.03 -35.74
N ILE A 27 4.65 -1.61 -34.51
CA ILE A 27 6.00 -1.69 -33.92
C ILE A 27 6.47 -3.15 -33.84
N LEU A 28 5.62 -4.06 -33.37
CA LEU A 28 5.94 -5.49 -33.30
C LEU A 28 6.25 -6.06 -34.70
N PHE A 29 5.48 -5.70 -35.72
CA PHE A 29 5.72 -6.11 -37.10
C PHE A 29 7.07 -5.61 -37.62
N LEU A 30 7.43 -4.36 -37.33
CA LEU A 30 8.74 -3.79 -37.71
C LEU A 30 9.90 -4.52 -37.03
N LEU A 31 9.77 -4.85 -35.73
CA LEU A 31 10.78 -5.61 -34.99
C LEU A 31 10.96 -7.01 -35.57
N LEU A 32 9.87 -7.73 -35.86
CA LEU A 32 9.94 -9.05 -36.49
C LEU A 32 10.55 -8.99 -37.90
N SER A 33 10.19 -7.96 -38.67
CA SER A 33 10.77 -7.74 -40.01
C SER A 33 12.28 -7.49 -39.94
N LEU A 34 12.74 -6.72 -38.94
CA LEU A 34 14.17 -6.50 -38.69
C LEU A 34 14.88 -7.82 -38.33
N LEU A 35 14.29 -8.64 -37.45
CA LEU A 35 14.85 -9.94 -37.08
C LEU A 35 14.92 -10.90 -38.26
N VAL A 36 13.93 -10.89 -39.16
CA VAL A 36 13.93 -11.70 -40.38
C VAL A 36 15.00 -11.20 -41.35
N TYR A 37 15.10 -9.88 -41.55
CA TYR A 37 16.16 -9.29 -42.37
C TYR A 37 17.54 -9.67 -41.84
N ARG A 38 17.71 -9.66 -40.51
CA ARG A 38 18.89 -10.21 -39.87
C ARG A 38 18.99 -11.71 -40.19
N LEU A 39 18.01 -12.56 -39.94
CA LEU A 39 18.21 -13.98 -40.24
C LEU A 39 18.65 -14.27 -41.71
N LEU A 40 18.14 -13.50 -42.68
CA LEU A 40 18.45 -13.67 -44.10
C LEU A 40 19.84 -13.14 -44.53
N SER A 41 20.32 -12.04 -43.97
CA SER A 41 21.63 -11.46 -44.33
C SER A 41 22.80 -12.01 -43.47
N PHE A 42 22.55 -13.06 -42.67
CA PHE A 42 23.53 -13.66 -41.76
C PHE A 42 24.78 -14.19 -42.46
N ASN A 43 24.60 -14.81 -43.64
CA ASN A 43 25.69 -15.47 -44.35
C ASN A 43 26.76 -14.49 -44.88
N ASN A 44 26.44 -13.20 -44.97
CA ASN A 44 27.32 -12.17 -45.53
C ASN A 44 28.09 -11.38 -44.45
N ASN A 45 27.65 -11.44 -43.19
CA ASN A 45 28.11 -10.55 -42.13
C ASN A 45 28.43 -11.37 -40.87
N GLY A 46 29.70 -11.44 -40.49
CA GLY A 46 30.22 -12.33 -39.43
C GLY A 46 29.72 -12.07 -38.00
N PHE A 47 30.54 -12.39 -36.99
CA PHE A 47 30.13 -12.52 -35.58
C PHE A 47 29.45 -11.29 -34.95
N THR A 48 29.85 -10.06 -35.32
CA THR A 48 29.19 -8.81 -34.84
C THR A 48 27.69 -8.81 -35.09
N TRP A 49 27.29 -9.46 -36.18
CA TRP A 49 25.92 -9.49 -36.64
C TRP A 49 25.07 -10.53 -35.91
N LEU A 50 25.70 -11.63 -35.45
CA LEU A 50 25.11 -12.56 -34.49
C LEU A 50 24.82 -11.87 -33.15
N ILE A 51 25.76 -11.08 -32.64
CA ILE A 51 25.56 -10.33 -31.38
C ILE A 51 24.38 -9.35 -31.53
N ALA A 52 24.35 -8.58 -32.62
CA ALA A 52 23.25 -7.65 -32.89
C ALA A 52 21.90 -8.38 -32.95
N PHE A 53 21.84 -9.52 -33.66
CA PHE A 53 20.64 -10.35 -33.73
C PHE A 53 20.17 -10.83 -32.35
N LEU A 54 21.08 -11.31 -31.48
CA LEU A 54 20.72 -11.76 -30.13
C LEU A 54 20.21 -10.61 -29.26
N CYS A 55 20.80 -9.42 -29.37
CA CYS A 55 20.33 -8.22 -28.67
C CYS A 55 18.92 -7.81 -29.14
N GLU A 56 18.71 -7.75 -30.45
CA GLU A 56 17.41 -7.41 -31.06
C GLU A 56 16.33 -8.45 -30.73
N LEU A 57 16.70 -9.74 -30.67
CA LEU A 57 15.80 -10.83 -30.27
C LEU A 57 15.39 -10.69 -28.81
N SER A 58 16.35 -10.44 -27.92
CA SER A 58 16.08 -10.19 -26.50
C SER A 58 15.19 -8.96 -26.30
N PHE A 59 15.46 -7.86 -27.02
CA PHE A 59 14.62 -6.67 -26.98
C PHE A 59 13.18 -6.96 -27.43
N THR A 60 13.02 -7.64 -28.57
CA THR A 60 11.69 -7.99 -29.12
C THR A 60 10.91 -8.89 -28.17
N PHE A 61 11.59 -9.85 -27.51
CA PHE A 61 10.97 -10.69 -26.50
C PHE A 61 10.46 -9.89 -25.29
N ASN A 62 11.29 -8.99 -24.74
CA ASN A 62 10.88 -8.10 -23.64
C ASN A 62 9.73 -7.17 -24.05
N TRP A 63 9.72 -6.69 -25.30
CA TRP A 63 8.66 -5.87 -25.86
C TRP A 63 7.32 -6.63 -25.90
N ILE A 64 7.33 -7.89 -26.37
CA ILE A 64 6.13 -8.75 -26.40
C ILE A 64 5.56 -8.95 -24.99
N ILE A 65 6.40 -9.24 -23.99
CA ILE A 65 5.94 -9.38 -22.59
C ILE A 65 5.27 -8.08 -22.12
N THR A 66 5.88 -6.94 -22.44
CA THR A 66 5.35 -5.62 -22.03
C THR A 66 4.00 -5.32 -22.67
N ILE A 67 3.80 -5.63 -23.95
CA ILE A 67 2.50 -5.46 -24.64
C ILE A 67 1.43 -6.34 -23.98
N ASN A 68 1.74 -7.60 -23.67
CA ASN A 68 0.78 -8.53 -23.05
C ASN A 68 0.28 -7.97 -21.71
N ASN A 69 1.16 -7.37 -20.90
CA ASN A 69 0.78 -6.77 -19.62
C ASN A 69 -0.11 -5.51 -19.76
N LYS A 70 -0.06 -4.80 -20.89
CA LYS A 70 -0.82 -3.56 -21.13
C LYS A 70 -2.07 -3.75 -21.99
N TRP A 71 -2.38 -5.00 -22.37
CA TRP A 71 -3.36 -5.28 -23.41
C TRP A 71 -4.80 -4.89 -23.03
N ASN A 72 -5.18 -5.06 -21.77
CA ASN A 72 -6.51 -4.72 -21.29
C ASN A 72 -6.40 -3.88 -20.02
N ILE A 73 -6.50 -2.55 -20.18
CA ILE A 73 -6.53 -1.60 -19.06
C ILE A 73 -7.96 -1.55 -18.53
N VAL A 74 -8.08 -1.72 -17.21
CA VAL A 74 -9.36 -1.90 -16.53
C VAL A 74 -9.39 -0.99 -15.32
N GLU A 75 -10.29 -0.01 -15.34
CA GLU A 75 -10.51 0.90 -14.22
C GLU A 75 -11.58 0.39 -13.27
N HIS A 76 -11.29 0.44 -11.97
CA HIS A 76 -12.25 0.10 -10.92
C HIS A 76 -12.73 1.34 -10.17
N LYS A 77 -14.03 1.63 -10.25
CA LYS A 77 -14.66 2.71 -9.50
C LYS A 77 -15.39 2.16 -8.29
N THR A 78 -15.11 2.69 -7.11
CA THR A 78 -15.70 2.26 -5.84
C THR A 78 -16.69 3.30 -5.30
N TYR A 79 -17.69 2.83 -4.55
CA TYR A 79 -18.77 3.67 -4.00
C TYR A 79 -18.90 3.50 -2.47
N PRO A 80 -18.03 4.16 -1.68
CA PRO A 80 -18.05 4.10 -0.21
C PRO A 80 -19.40 4.46 0.42
N ASP A 81 -20.12 5.44 -0.13
CA ASP A 81 -21.41 5.87 0.42
C ASP A 81 -22.45 4.74 0.39
N ARG A 82 -22.44 3.91 -0.66
CA ARG A 82 -23.31 2.73 -0.78
C ARG A 82 -22.96 1.64 0.23
N LEU A 83 -21.66 1.50 0.54
CA LEU A 83 -21.17 0.59 1.58
C LEU A 83 -21.63 1.07 2.95
N LEU A 84 -21.42 2.35 3.25
CA LEU A 84 -21.85 2.98 4.49
C LEU A 84 -23.35 2.81 4.68
N GLN A 85 -24.16 3.17 3.69
CA GLN A 85 -25.62 3.01 3.76
C GLN A 85 -26.05 1.54 4.01
N ARG A 86 -25.32 0.56 3.46
CA ARG A 86 -25.66 -0.85 3.56
C ARG A 86 -25.31 -1.46 4.92
N TYR A 87 -24.14 -1.10 5.48
CA TYR A 87 -23.60 -1.76 6.67
C TYR A 87 -23.68 -0.90 7.93
N PHE A 88 -23.75 0.42 7.78
CA PHE A 88 -23.77 1.39 8.86
C PHE A 88 -25.04 2.23 8.75
N SER A 89 -26.09 1.83 9.45
CA SER A 89 -27.36 2.57 9.47
C SER A 89 -27.14 4.00 9.98
N ASN A 90 -27.18 4.97 9.06
CA ASN A 90 -27.39 6.41 9.25
C ASN A 90 -26.85 7.03 10.56
N ASN A 91 -25.52 7.12 10.70
CA ASN A 91 -24.90 8.19 11.47
C ASN A 91 -24.20 9.12 10.50
N ASN A 92 -24.99 9.90 9.74
CA ASN A 92 -24.48 11.04 8.99
C ASN A 92 -24.05 12.13 9.98
N THR A 93 -22.94 11.92 10.67
CA THR A 93 -22.07 13.00 11.10
C THR A 93 -21.03 13.19 10.01
N MET A 94 -21.50 13.54 8.81
CA MET A 94 -20.68 14.38 7.93
C MET A 94 -20.40 15.62 8.76
N PHE A 95 -19.16 15.78 9.20
CA PHE A 95 -18.68 17.05 9.74
C PHE A 95 -18.93 18.09 8.66
N SER A 96 -20.06 18.78 8.76
CA SER A 96 -20.29 20.02 8.05
C SER A 96 -19.12 20.90 8.45
N GLY A 97 -18.28 21.26 7.47
CA GLY A 97 -17.14 22.12 7.66
C GLY A 97 -17.63 23.49 8.12
N ASP A 98 -17.92 23.59 9.41
CA ASP A 98 -18.38 24.81 10.00
C ASP A 98 -17.16 25.73 10.05
N LYS A 99 -17.21 26.79 9.24
CA LYS A 99 -16.19 27.84 9.21
C LYS A 99 -16.39 28.75 10.43
N SER A 100 -16.50 28.14 11.61
CA SER A 100 -16.75 28.84 12.85
C SER A 100 -15.43 29.38 13.41
N ASN A 101 -15.53 30.49 14.16
CA ASN A 101 -14.40 31.00 14.94
C ASN A 101 -13.94 30.00 16.02
N GLU A 102 -14.79 29.02 16.36
CA GLU A 102 -14.48 27.91 17.24
C GLU A 102 -13.48 26.95 16.61
N PHE A 103 -13.68 26.51 15.37
CA PHE A 103 -12.70 25.67 14.65
C PHE A 103 -11.31 26.31 14.60
N LYS A 104 -11.23 27.63 14.33
CA LYS A 104 -9.93 28.35 14.33
C LYS A 104 -9.24 28.31 15.68
N ARG A 105 -10.01 28.37 16.77
CA ARG A 105 -9.50 28.32 18.14
C ARG A 105 -9.03 26.91 18.47
N GLU A 106 -9.85 25.90 18.19
CA GLU A 106 -9.50 24.48 18.40
C GLU A 106 -8.27 24.08 17.60
N TRP A 107 -8.20 24.46 16.32
CA TRP A 107 -7.04 24.22 15.47
C TRP A 107 -5.77 24.82 16.05
N LYS A 108 -5.84 26.06 16.57
CA LYS A 108 -4.69 26.71 17.19
C LYS A 108 -4.23 25.96 18.45
N THR A 109 -5.17 25.61 19.32
CA THR A 109 -4.87 24.81 20.52
C THR A 109 -4.24 23.46 20.17
N LEU A 110 -4.80 22.74 19.20
CA LEU A 110 -4.28 21.44 18.76
C LEU A 110 -2.89 21.56 18.13
N LYS A 111 -2.64 22.63 17.37
CA LYS A 111 -1.31 22.90 16.82
C LYS A 111 -0.29 23.16 17.92
N ASP A 112 -0.63 23.97 18.91
CA ASP A 112 0.26 24.29 20.04
C ASP A 112 0.59 23.02 20.87
N GLU A 113 -0.41 22.16 21.11
CA GLU A 113 -0.23 20.85 21.77
C GLU A 113 0.65 19.89 20.95
N TYR A 114 0.43 19.83 19.63
CA TYR A 114 1.24 19.02 18.72
C TYR A 114 2.70 19.47 18.71
N GLU A 115 2.96 20.77 18.65
CA GLU A 115 4.33 21.30 18.71
C GLU A 115 5.01 20.98 20.05
N GLN A 116 4.26 21.01 21.16
CA GLN A 116 4.77 20.59 22.46
C GLN A 116 5.11 19.10 22.48
N LEU A 117 4.26 18.25 21.87
CA LEU A 117 4.52 16.83 21.74
C LEU A 117 5.77 16.56 20.88
N SER A 118 5.90 17.21 19.72
CA SER A 118 7.07 17.09 18.84
C SER A 118 8.35 17.42 19.59
N ARG A 119 8.37 18.53 20.33
CA ARG A 119 9.53 18.93 21.15
C ARG A 119 9.87 17.88 22.22
N LYS A 120 8.87 17.30 22.89
CA LYS A 120 9.10 16.22 23.86
C LYS A 120 9.72 14.97 23.22
N VAL A 121 9.26 14.62 22.01
CA VAL A 121 9.82 13.48 21.25
C VAL A 121 11.25 13.77 20.81
N GLU A 122 11.53 14.95 20.28
CA GLU A 122 12.89 15.37 19.90
C GLU A 122 13.85 15.39 21.10
N ASP A 123 13.39 15.93 22.23
CA ASP A 123 14.15 15.91 23.48
C ASP A 123 14.44 14.49 23.95
N ALA A 124 13.47 13.58 23.83
CA ALA A 124 13.62 12.16 24.17
C ALA A 124 14.62 11.45 23.25
N VAL A 125 14.70 11.81 21.96
CA VAL A 125 15.69 11.27 21.02
C VAL A 125 17.10 11.78 21.34
N ARG A 126 17.23 13.06 21.74
CA ARG A 126 18.53 13.68 22.06
C ARG A 126 19.08 13.25 23.43
N LYS A 127 18.19 13.10 24.41
CA LYS A 127 18.55 12.65 25.74
C LYS A 127 18.71 11.13 25.72
N SER A 128 19.95 10.65 25.78
CA SER A 128 20.26 9.26 26.16
C SER A 128 19.91 8.96 27.63
N ILE A 129 18.92 9.64 28.18
CA ILE A 129 18.48 9.49 29.56
C ILE A 129 17.64 8.23 29.61
N PRO A 130 17.88 7.31 30.56
CA PRO A 130 17.00 6.19 30.78
C PRO A 130 15.62 6.77 31.06
N PHE A 131 14.63 6.48 30.19
CA PHE A 131 13.24 6.67 30.59
C PHE A 131 13.07 5.99 31.95
N ASP A 132 12.18 6.53 32.79
CA ASP A 132 11.72 5.77 33.95
C ASP A 132 10.92 4.59 33.41
N LEU A 133 11.63 3.51 33.10
CA LEU A 133 11.09 2.23 32.63
C LEU A 133 10.51 1.45 33.81
N SER A 134 10.12 2.10 34.91
CA SER A 134 9.49 1.42 36.03
C SER A 134 8.07 0.94 35.67
N GLY A 135 7.59 -0.02 36.46
CA GLY A 135 6.24 -0.58 36.30
C GLY A 135 6.02 -1.26 34.95
N ASP A 136 5.07 -0.75 34.19
CA ASP A 136 4.55 -1.37 32.97
C ASP A 136 5.55 -1.47 31.81
N PHE A 137 6.64 -0.71 31.86
CA PHE A 137 7.68 -0.64 30.84
C PHE A 137 9.00 -1.28 31.27
N ALA A 138 9.06 -1.94 32.43
CA ALA A 138 10.27 -2.60 32.94
C ALA A 138 10.78 -3.71 32.03
N VAL A 139 9.89 -4.26 31.19
CA VAL A 139 10.27 -5.25 30.17
C VAL A 139 11.27 -4.68 29.15
N PHE A 140 11.36 -3.34 29.03
CA PHE A 140 12.25 -2.66 28.11
C PHE A 140 13.63 -2.33 28.69
N SER A 141 13.85 -2.47 30.01
CA SER A 141 15.18 -2.30 30.59
C SER A 141 16.07 -3.48 30.20
N ASP A 142 17.28 -3.19 29.69
CA ASP A 142 18.32 -4.18 29.37
C ASP A 142 18.03 -5.13 28.19
N ILE A 143 17.33 -4.64 27.15
CA ILE A 143 17.13 -5.39 25.90
C ILE A 143 18.32 -5.26 24.95
N GLU A 144 18.88 -6.41 24.54
CA GLU A 144 19.79 -6.48 23.39
C GLU A 144 19.00 -6.67 22.09
N GLY A 145 19.36 -5.94 21.02
CA GLY A 145 18.61 -5.95 19.76
C GLY A 145 18.51 -7.32 19.04
N ASN A 146 19.40 -8.27 19.36
CA ASN A 146 19.47 -9.61 18.78
C ASN A 146 19.22 -10.74 19.80
N ASN A 147 19.00 -10.42 21.06
CA ASN A 147 18.80 -11.39 22.13
C ASN A 147 17.85 -10.84 23.18
N HIS A 148 16.56 -11.13 23.00
CA HIS A 148 15.53 -10.67 23.91
C HIS A 148 14.29 -11.57 23.83
N PRO A 149 13.53 -11.71 24.94
CA PRO A 149 12.28 -12.45 24.93
C PRO A 149 11.21 -11.73 24.09
N THR A 150 10.07 -12.40 23.89
CA THR A 150 8.88 -11.78 23.28
C THR A 150 8.31 -10.72 24.21
N ILE A 151 7.91 -9.58 23.64
CA ILE A 151 7.29 -8.46 24.35
C ILE A 151 5.98 -8.14 23.66
N ILE A 152 4.88 -8.23 24.38
CA ILE A 152 3.55 -7.83 23.90
C ILE A 152 3.00 -6.85 24.93
N LYS A 153 2.69 -5.63 24.51
CA LYS A 153 2.14 -4.60 25.38
C LYS A 153 0.93 -3.94 24.73
N VAL A 154 -0.20 -3.95 25.42
CA VAL A 154 -1.35 -3.13 25.05
C VAL A 154 -1.05 -1.71 25.52
N VAL A 155 -0.69 -0.83 24.58
CA VAL A 155 -0.34 0.57 24.84
C VAL A 155 -1.60 1.38 25.06
N TRP A 156 -2.66 1.05 24.32
CA TRP A 156 -3.97 1.66 24.49
C TRP A 156 -5.06 0.60 24.32
N GLU A 157 -5.99 0.56 25.27
CA GLU A 157 -7.16 -0.31 25.21
C GLU A 157 -8.41 0.54 25.02
N ASN A 158 -9.22 0.21 24.01
CA ASN A 158 -10.52 0.83 23.86
C ASN A 158 -11.41 0.41 25.04
N LYS A 159 -11.84 1.37 25.86
CA LYS A 159 -12.80 1.13 26.93
C LYS A 159 -14.18 0.96 26.28
N VAL A 160 -14.58 -0.30 26.08
CA VAL A 160 -15.89 -0.69 25.53
C VAL A 160 -17.00 0.10 26.23
N GLY A 161 -17.71 0.96 25.49
CA GLY A 161 -18.83 1.77 25.99
C GLY A 161 -18.65 3.29 25.96
N ALA A 162 -17.46 3.82 25.65
CA ALA A 162 -17.27 5.25 25.42
C ALA A 162 -17.37 5.61 23.92
N SER A 163 -18.25 6.55 23.55
CA SER A 163 -18.50 6.96 22.16
C SER A 163 -17.27 7.55 21.43
N ASN A 164 -16.20 7.87 22.17
CA ASN A 164 -15.00 8.56 21.68
C ASN A 164 -13.71 7.72 21.85
N GLY A 165 -13.82 6.40 21.99
CA GLY A 165 -12.65 5.53 22.24
C GLY A 165 -11.74 5.40 21.01
N LEU A 166 -10.46 5.74 21.17
CA LEU A 166 -9.41 5.40 20.19
C LEU A 166 -9.31 3.87 20.02
N PRO A 167 -8.95 3.37 18.82
CA PRO A 167 -8.76 1.94 18.58
C PRO A 167 -7.65 1.35 19.47
N HIS A 168 -7.71 0.04 19.70
CA HIS A 168 -6.66 -0.66 20.45
C HIS A 168 -5.30 -0.49 19.79
N LEU A 169 -4.29 -0.13 20.57
CA LEU A 169 -2.89 -0.06 20.13
C LEU A 169 -2.09 -1.12 20.87
N VAL A 170 -1.58 -2.11 20.12
CA VAL A 170 -0.78 -3.21 20.65
C VAL A 170 0.63 -3.13 20.09
N TYR A 171 1.61 -3.00 20.96
CA TYR A 171 3.02 -3.10 20.66
C TYR A 171 3.47 -4.56 20.73
N ILE A 172 4.19 -5.03 19.71
CA ILE A 172 4.70 -6.39 19.62
C ILE A 172 6.17 -6.35 19.22
N SER A 173 7.01 -7.01 20.02
CA SER A 173 8.39 -7.36 19.68
C SER A 173 8.54 -8.87 19.79
N ARG A 174 8.84 -9.54 18.68
CA ARG A 174 9.05 -11.00 18.66
C ARG A 174 10.33 -11.37 19.39
N GLU A 175 10.39 -12.56 19.99
CA GLU A 175 11.65 -13.09 20.52
C GLU A 175 12.73 -13.15 19.43
N LYS A 176 13.97 -12.83 19.82
CA LYS A 176 15.17 -13.01 18.99
C LYS A 176 16.24 -13.72 19.80
N ARG A 177 16.96 -14.62 19.14
CA ARG A 177 18.12 -15.33 19.68
C ARG A 177 19.26 -15.32 18.65
N PRO A 178 20.53 -15.14 19.05
CA PRO A 178 21.65 -15.01 18.11
C PRO A 178 21.82 -16.17 17.12
N LYS A 179 21.44 -17.39 17.51
CA LYS A 179 21.58 -18.60 16.70
C LYS A 179 20.35 -18.92 15.83
N HIS A 180 19.30 -18.09 15.88
CA HIS A 180 18.02 -18.38 15.23
C HIS A 180 17.77 -17.37 14.11
N PRO A 181 17.60 -17.81 12.85
CA PRO A 181 17.26 -16.90 11.76
C PRO A 181 15.88 -16.30 11.99
N HIS A 182 15.77 -14.98 11.84
CA HIS A 182 14.54 -14.24 12.16
C HIS A 182 13.80 -13.70 10.93
N HIS A 183 14.31 -13.94 9.71
CA HIS A 183 13.65 -13.60 8.44
C HIS A 183 13.13 -12.15 8.32
N SER A 184 13.85 -11.19 8.93
CA SER A 184 13.60 -9.74 8.87
C SER A 184 12.10 -9.37 8.85
N LYS A 185 11.61 -8.73 7.77
CA LYS A 185 10.23 -8.27 7.58
C LYS A 185 9.23 -9.44 7.48
N ALA A 186 9.57 -10.49 6.73
CA ALA A 186 8.70 -11.66 6.56
C ALA A 186 8.39 -12.33 7.90
N GLY A 187 9.41 -12.54 8.74
CA GLY A 187 9.20 -13.09 10.08
C GLY A 187 8.37 -12.16 10.99
N ALA A 188 8.39 -10.85 10.75
CA ALA A 188 7.72 -9.88 11.62
C ALA A 188 6.23 -9.88 11.29
N MET A 189 5.91 -9.84 9.99
CA MET A 189 4.57 -9.97 9.48
C MET A 189 3.92 -11.29 9.91
N ASN A 190 4.64 -12.41 9.82
CA ASN A 190 4.10 -13.71 10.25
C ASN A 190 3.76 -13.75 11.74
N VAL A 191 4.59 -13.15 12.61
CA VAL A 191 4.30 -13.04 14.04
C VAL A 191 3.09 -12.13 14.26
N LEU A 192 3.04 -10.98 13.59
CA LEU A 192 1.92 -10.03 13.68
C LEU A 192 0.59 -10.70 13.30
N THR A 193 0.55 -11.48 12.21
CA THR A 193 -0.65 -12.21 11.81
C THR A 193 -1.08 -13.25 12.84
N ARG A 194 -0.14 -13.99 13.44
CA ARG A 194 -0.46 -14.97 14.49
C ARG A 194 -0.99 -14.33 15.76
N VAL A 195 -0.36 -13.24 16.20
CA VAL A 195 -0.79 -12.49 17.39
C VAL A 195 -2.16 -11.86 17.14
N SER A 196 -2.38 -11.25 15.97
CA SER A 196 -3.68 -10.69 15.60
C SER A 196 -4.76 -11.78 15.54
N GLY A 197 -4.46 -12.95 14.97
CA GLY A 197 -5.39 -14.08 14.93
C GLY A 197 -5.84 -14.56 16.31
N LEU A 198 -4.97 -14.47 17.32
CA LEU A 198 -5.28 -14.84 18.69
C LEU A 198 -5.98 -13.71 19.48
N MET A 199 -5.57 -12.46 19.28
CA MET A 199 -6.07 -11.33 20.07
C MET A 199 -7.38 -10.74 19.56
N THR A 200 -7.48 -10.51 18.25
CA THR A 200 -8.61 -9.80 17.63
C THR A 200 -9.32 -10.60 16.55
N ASN A 201 -8.65 -11.61 15.98
CA ASN A 201 -9.11 -12.45 14.88
C ASN A 201 -9.72 -11.64 13.72
N ALA A 202 -9.05 -10.54 13.35
CA ALA A 202 -9.54 -9.63 12.32
C ALA A 202 -9.55 -10.32 10.94
N PRO A 203 -10.66 -10.23 10.16
CA PRO A 203 -10.79 -10.89 8.86
C PRO A 203 -9.99 -10.19 7.75
N PHE A 204 -9.61 -8.93 7.96
CA PHE A 204 -8.85 -8.13 7.01
C PHE A 204 -7.63 -7.53 7.70
N MET A 205 -6.54 -7.42 6.96
CA MET A 205 -5.28 -6.85 7.44
C MET A 205 -4.81 -5.75 6.48
N LEU A 206 -4.55 -4.56 7.03
CA LEU A 206 -3.88 -3.49 6.31
C LEU A 206 -2.40 -3.48 6.71
N ASN A 207 -1.51 -3.61 5.72
CA ASN A 207 -0.07 -3.48 5.94
C ASN A 207 0.41 -2.09 5.48
N VAL A 208 1.11 -1.38 6.36
CA VAL A 208 1.63 -0.02 6.10
C VAL A 208 3.08 0.05 6.59
N ASP A 209 3.95 0.61 5.74
CA ASP A 209 5.36 0.84 6.09
C ASP A 209 5.51 2.16 6.88
N CYS A 210 6.60 2.30 7.63
CA CYS A 210 6.80 3.42 8.55
C CYS A 210 6.99 4.79 7.87
N ASP A 211 7.31 4.79 6.57
CA ASP A 211 7.46 5.95 5.71
C ASP A 211 6.19 6.27 4.91
N MET A 212 5.12 5.51 5.12
CA MET A 212 3.83 5.68 4.44
C MET A 212 2.76 6.17 5.40
N LEU A 213 1.92 7.10 4.92
CA LEU A 213 0.78 7.62 5.67
C LEU A 213 -0.52 7.43 4.89
N VAL A 214 -1.62 7.28 5.62
CA VAL A 214 -2.97 7.24 5.03
C VAL A 214 -3.42 8.67 4.76
N ASN A 215 -3.49 9.04 3.48
CA ASN A 215 -3.82 10.40 3.06
C ASN A 215 -5.33 10.69 3.01
N ASN A 216 -6.15 9.66 2.88
CA ASN A 216 -7.60 9.75 2.76
C ASN A 216 -8.23 8.84 3.81
N PRO A 217 -9.00 9.37 4.78
CA PRO A 217 -9.63 8.56 5.82
C PRO A 217 -10.64 7.55 5.25
N ASN A 218 -11.17 7.79 4.04
CA ASN A 218 -12.11 6.89 3.39
C ASN A 218 -11.45 5.71 2.66
N MET A 219 -10.10 5.62 2.66
CA MET A 219 -9.35 4.56 1.97
C MET A 219 -9.82 3.16 2.40
N MET A 220 -10.09 2.97 3.69
CA MET A 220 -10.59 1.69 4.22
C MET A 220 -11.94 1.31 3.60
N PHE A 221 -12.85 2.27 3.41
CA PHE A 221 -14.13 2.02 2.77
C PHE A 221 -13.97 1.69 1.28
N HIS A 222 -13.03 2.34 0.58
CA HIS A 222 -12.71 1.98 -0.80
C HIS A 222 -12.20 0.54 -0.92
N ALA A 223 -11.32 0.11 -0.01
CA ALA A 223 -10.84 -1.27 0.04
C ALA A 223 -11.99 -2.26 0.31
N MET A 224 -12.85 -1.93 1.28
CA MET A 224 -14.00 -2.76 1.64
C MET A 224 -15.02 -2.86 0.49
N CYS A 225 -15.24 -1.81 -0.32
CA CYS A 225 -16.09 -1.88 -1.51
C CYS A 225 -15.61 -2.93 -2.51
N MET A 226 -14.30 -3.12 -2.65
CA MET A 226 -13.70 -4.11 -3.56
C MET A 226 -13.78 -5.52 -2.96
N LEU A 227 -13.43 -5.67 -1.67
CA LEU A 227 -13.42 -6.96 -0.98
C LEU A 227 -14.84 -7.51 -0.77
N LEU A 228 -15.78 -6.68 -0.31
CA LEU A 228 -17.17 -7.07 -0.03
C LEU A 228 -18.10 -6.96 -1.24
N GLY A 229 -17.68 -6.25 -2.29
CA GLY A 229 -18.47 -6.08 -3.51
C GLY A 229 -18.37 -7.25 -4.48
N SER A 230 -17.47 -8.20 -4.25
CA SER A 230 -17.35 -9.41 -5.07
C SER A 230 -18.57 -10.32 -4.92
N LYS A 231 -18.92 -11.04 -6.00
CA LYS A 231 -19.96 -12.08 -5.94
C LYS A 231 -19.50 -13.28 -5.12
N ASN A 232 -18.21 -13.60 -5.20
CA ASN A 232 -17.58 -14.68 -4.45
C ASN A 232 -16.44 -14.13 -3.57
N GLU A 233 -16.44 -14.53 -2.30
CA GLU A 233 -15.40 -14.15 -1.32
C GLU A 233 -14.00 -14.69 -1.72
N THR A 234 -13.94 -15.65 -2.65
CA THR A 234 -12.69 -16.26 -3.14
C THR A 234 -12.06 -15.54 -4.33
N GLU A 235 -12.72 -14.55 -4.91
CA GLU A 235 -12.20 -13.86 -6.12
C GLU A 235 -11.12 -12.82 -5.76
N ASN A 236 -11.20 -12.21 -4.58
CA ASN A 236 -10.31 -11.11 -4.18
C ASN A 236 -9.53 -11.49 -2.93
N ALA A 237 -8.20 -11.60 -3.05
CA ALA A 237 -7.32 -11.89 -1.93
C ALA A 237 -6.81 -10.62 -1.21
N PHE A 238 -6.51 -9.56 -1.97
CA PHE A 238 -6.03 -8.28 -1.44
C PHE A 238 -6.40 -7.13 -2.38
N VAL A 239 -6.37 -5.91 -1.84
CA VAL A 239 -6.54 -4.67 -2.61
C VAL A 239 -5.25 -3.89 -2.51
N GLN A 240 -4.61 -3.64 -3.65
CA GLN A 240 -3.38 -2.84 -3.71
C GLN A 240 -3.76 -1.38 -3.97
N PHE A 241 -3.20 -0.49 -3.14
CA PHE A 241 -3.26 0.95 -3.39
C PHE A 241 -1.94 1.43 -4.01
N PRO A 242 -1.98 2.41 -4.93
CA PRO A 242 -0.77 3.01 -5.46
C PRO A 242 -0.01 3.74 -4.34
N GLN A 243 1.31 3.54 -4.28
CA GLN A 243 2.18 4.26 -3.36
C GLN A 243 2.61 5.58 -4.01
N ILE A 244 2.28 6.69 -3.36
CA ILE A 244 2.57 8.05 -3.86
C ILE A 244 3.57 8.69 -2.91
N PHE A 245 4.70 9.12 -3.46
CA PHE A 245 5.77 9.77 -2.72
C PHE A 245 5.57 11.30 -2.70
N TYR A 246 5.70 11.89 -1.52
CA TYR A 246 5.64 13.35 -1.31
C TYR A 246 7.03 13.98 -1.50
N ASP A 247 7.06 15.29 -1.68
CA ASP A 247 8.31 16.08 -1.83
C ASP A 247 9.25 15.64 -2.96
N GLY A 248 8.68 15.05 -4.02
CA GLY A 248 9.41 14.74 -5.25
C GLY A 248 9.92 15.99 -5.96
N LEU A 249 11.15 15.92 -6.50
CA LEU A 249 11.69 16.98 -7.36
C LEU A 249 10.80 17.16 -8.59
N LYS A 250 10.49 18.40 -8.96
CA LYS A 250 9.64 18.71 -10.12
C LYS A 250 10.18 18.08 -11.42
N ASP A 251 11.50 18.07 -11.58
CA ASP A 251 12.17 17.53 -12.77
C ASP A 251 12.46 16.03 -12.66
N ASP A 252 12.22 15.42 -11.49
CA ASP A 252 12.41 13.99 -11.14
C ASP A 252 13.48 13.26 -11.98
N PRO A 253 14.76 13.70 -11.94
CA PRO A 253 15.80 13.15 -12.82
C PRO A 253 16.09 11.67 -12.54
N PHE A 254 15.67 11.15 -11.39
CA PHE A 254 15.84 9.76 -10.97
C PHE A 254 14.59 8.90 -11.25
N GLY A 255 13.47 9.50 -11.67
CA GLY A 255 12.22 8.78 -11.92
C GLY A 255 11.58 8.20 -10.64
N ASN A 256 11.90 8.74 -9.47
CA ASN A 256 11.48 8.19 -8.18
C ASN A 256 9.96 8.29 -7.94
N GLN A 257 9.28 9.23 -8.60
CA GLN A 257 7.83 9.40 -8.40
C GLN A 257 7.01 8.29 -9.07
N MET A 258 7.59 7.56 -10.03
CA MET A 258 6.97 6.41 -10.70
C MET A 258 5.57 6.68 -11.30
N ILE A 259 5.24 7.95 -11.60
CA ILE A 259 3.90 8.40 -12.02
C ILE A 259 3.41 7.63 -13.25
N VAL A 260 4.28 7.37 -14.20
CA VAL A 260 3.95 6.64 -15.44
C VAL A 260 3.59 5.19 -15.16
N LEU A 261 4.30 4.53 -14.23
CA LEU A 261 4.03 3.14 -13.87
C LEU A 261 2.59 3.01 -13.34
N TRP A 262 2.21 3.88 -12.40
CA TRP A 262 0.88 3.88 -11.79
C TRP A 262 -0.22 4.23 -12.79
N LYS A 263 0.00 5.25 -13.62
CA LYS A 263 -1.01 5.68 -14.61
C LYS A 263 -1.28 4.65 -15.71
N VAL A 264 -0.28 3.83 -16.05
CA VAL A 264 -0.36 2.86 -17.16
C VAL A 264 -0.67 1.44 -16.68
N HIS A 265 -0.27 1.05 -15.47
CA HIS A 265 -0.37 -0.34 -14.99
C HIS A 265 -1.26 -0.54 -13.74
N ALA A 266 -1.72 0.52 -13.08
CA ALA A 266 -2.46 0.40 -11.82
C ALA A 266 -3.80 1.15 -11.81
N ASN A 267 -4.24 1.67 -12.96
CA ASN A 267 -5.59 2.21 -13.13
C ASN A 267 -6.53 1.16 -13.66
#